data_AF-A0A1X9SZN2-F1
#
_entry.id   AF-A0A1X9SZN2-F1
#
_cell.length_a   1.000
_cell.length_b   1.000
_cell.length_c   1.000
_cell.angle_alpha   90.00
_cell.angle_beta   90.00
_cell.angle_gamma   90.00
#
_symmetry.space_group_name_H-M   'P 1'
#
loop_
_entity.id
_entity.type
_entity.pdbx_description
1 polymer ?
#
loop_
_entity_poly.entity_id
_entity_poly.type
_entity_poly.pdbx_seq_one_letter_code
_entity_poly.pdbx_strand_id
1 'polypeptide(L)'
;MRNAFTMIELVFVIVVLGILASIAVPRLVATKDDASAVTSATLLKDTIVQLTAYYTINGKLPTGDLKSQSNLENLAPTYKKSLDKNEAWIKCLNITLTSDSIEINNANIQDEPLCATLVKIPAVKEWIDNDITLSSSGIFK
;
A
#
# COMPACT_ATOMS: atom_id res chain seq x y z
N MET A 1 0.47 -27.17 -51.19
CA MET A 1 1.64 -26.27 -51.19
C MET A 1 1.56 -25.43 -49.93
N ARG A 2 2.58 -25.45 -49.06
CA ARG A 2 2.60 -24.65 -47.83
C ARG A 2 3.12 -23.26 -48.20
N ASN A 3 2.27 -22.25 -48.07
CA ASN A 3 2.68 -20.86 -48.25
C ASN A 3 3.55 -20.49 -47.05
N ALA A 4 4.85 -20.32 -47.29
CA ALA A 4 5.75 -19.74 -46.31
C ALA A 4 5.48 -18.22 -46.27
N PHE A 5 5.31 -17.67 -45.08
CA PHE A 5 5.35 -16.22 -44.88
C PHE A 5 6.66 -15.67 -45.43
N THR A 6 6.59 -14.57 -46.16
CA THR A 6 7.79 -13.95 -46.75
C THR A 6 8.66 -13.36 -45.65
N MET A 7 9.98 -13.30 -45.85
CA MET A 7 10.87 -12.64 -44.88
C MET A 7 10.47 -11.17 -44.66
N ILE A 8 9.94 -10.50 -45.69
CA ILE A 8 9.55 -9.09 -45.59
C ILE A 8 8.33 -8.87 -44.70
N GLU A 9 7.34 -9.76 -44.74
CA GLU A 9 6.18 -9.69 -43.84
C GLU A 9 6.59 -9.87 -42.38
N LEU A 10 7.55 -10.76 -42.12
CA LEU A 10 8.06 -10.99 -40.78
C LEU A 10 8.81 -9.75 -40.24
N VAL A 11 9.63 -9.11 -41.08
CA VAL A 11 10.33 -7.87 -40.70
C VAL A 11 9.35 -6.73 -40.44
N PHE A 12 8.33 -6.56 -41.29
CA PHE A 12 7.31 -5.51 -41.11
C PHE A 12 6.59 -5.65 -39.76
N VAL A 13 6.20 -6.87 -39.38
CA VAL A 13 5.53 -7.14 -38.10
C VAL A 13 6.42 -6.75 -36.91
N ILE A 14 7.71 -7.12 -36.93
CA ILE A 14 8.63 -6.80 -35.83
C ILE A 14 8.84 -5.29 -35.71
N VAL A 15 8.96 -4.57 -36.84
CA VAL A 15 9.11 -3.11 -36.83
C VAL A 15 7.87 -2.44 -36.23
N VAL A 16 6.67 -2.85 -36.66
CA VAL A 16 5.42 -2.31 -36.12
C VAL A 16 5.28 -2.62 -34.63
N LEU A 17 5.53 -3.85 -34.20
CA LEU A 17 5.51 -4.23 -32.79
C LEU A 17 6.55 -3.46 -31.97
N GLY A 18 7.73 -3.20 -32.52
CA GLY A 18 8.78 -2.40 -31.87
C GLY A 18 8.34 -0.96 -31.61
N ILE A 19 7.70 -0.33 -32.60
CA ILE A 19 7.18 1.04 -32.46
C ILE A 19 6.06 1.07 -31.41
N LEU A 20 5.09 0.16 -31.50
CA LEU A 20 3.97 0.10 -30.55
C LEU A 20 4.45 -0.18 -29.11
N ALA A 21 5.41 -1.11 -28.95
CA ALA A 21 5.97 -1.45 -27.65
C ALA A 21 6.69 -0.25 -27.00
N SER A 22 7.42 0.56 -27.79
CA SER A 22 8.14 1.72 -27.26
C SER A 22 7.22 2.76 -26.61
N ILE A 23 5.98 2.89 -27.10
CA ILE A 23 4.97 3.83 -26.58
C ILE A 23 4.17 3.19 -25.43
N ALA A 24 3.86 1.90 -25.55
CA ALA A 24 3.01 1.19 -24.58
C ALA A 24 3.73 0.86 -23.26
N VAL A 25 4.98 0.42 -23.32
CA VAL A 25 5.72 -0.06 -22.13
C VAL A 25 5.85 1.00 -21.04
N PRO A 26 6.26 2.26 -21.32
CA PRO A 26 6.39 3.28 -20.29
C PRO A 26 5.07 3.56 -19.55
N ARG A 27 3.94 3.55 -20.27
CA ARG A 27 2.61 3.77 -19.66
C ARG A 27 2.16 2.60 -18.79
N LEU A 28 2.46 1.37 -19.20
CA LEU A 28 2.13 0.17 -18.43
C LEU A 28 2.91 0.10 -17.10
N VAL A 29 4.18 0.50 -17.11
CA VAL A 29 5.00 0.54 -15.87
C VAL A 29 4.42 1.55 -14.88
N ALA A 30 4.14 2.79 -15.32
CA ALA A 30 3.56 3.81 -14.45
C ALA A 30 2.20 3.38 -13.87
N THR A 31 1.32 2.82 -14.71
CA THR A 31 -0.01 2.38 -14.26
C THR A 31 0.07 1.22 -13.25
N LYS A 32 1.05 0.32 -13.41
CA LYS A 32 1.24 -0.80 -12.48
C LYS A 32 1.64 -0.30 -11.09
N ASP A 33 2.54 0.66 -11.03
CA ASP A 33 3.03 1.20 -9.76
C ASP A 33 1.94 2.02 -9.05
N ASP A 34 1.15 2.80 -9.80
CA ASP A 34 -0.03 3.50 -9.30
C ASP A 34 -1.09 2.53 -8.74
N ALA A 35 -1.39 1.44 -9.46
CA ALA A 35 -2.34 0.43 -9.01
C ALA A 35 -1.86 -0.29 -7.73
N SER A 36 -0.57 -0.56 -7.63
CA SER A 36 0.04 -1.16 -6.44
C SER A 36 -0.02 -0.21 -5.24
N ALA A 37 0.17 1.10 -5.45
CA ALA A 37 0.04 2.12 -4.40
C ALA A 37 -1.42 2.23 -3.89
N VAL A 38 -2.42 2.20 -4.77
CA VAL A 38 -3.84 2.20 -4.38
C VAL A 38 -4.22 0.95 -3.59
N THR A 39 -3.70 -0.21 -4.01
CA THR A 39 -3.91 -1.47 -3.28
C THR A 39 -3.32 -1.39 -1.88
N SER A 40 -2.10 -0.85 -1.77
CA SER A 40 -1.41 -0.66 -0.50
C SER A 40 -2.14 0.32 0.43
N ALA A 41 -2.68 1.43 -0.11
CA ALA A 41 -3.52 2.35 0.64
C ALA A 41 -4.80 1.68 1.17
N THR A 42 -5.37 0.72 0.42
CA THR A 42 -6.52 -0.07 0.86
C THR A 42 -6.14 -1.00 2.02
N LEU A 43 -5.01 -1.69 1.94
CA LEU A 43 -4.52 -2.55 3.02
C LEU A 43 -4.19 -1.75 4.29
N LEU A 44 -3.64 -0.54 4.14
CA LEU A 44 -3.42 0.39 5.23
C LEU A 44 -4.75 0.83 5.86
N LYS A 45 -5.74 1.18 5.05
CA LYS A 45 -7.09 1.52 5.51
C LYS A 45 -7.70 0.36 6.32
N ASP A 46 -7.62 -0.86 5.81
CA ASP A 46 -8.15 -2.05 6.49
C ASP A 46 -7.44 -2.28 7.83
N THR A 47 -6.13 -2.02 7.89
CA THR A 47 -5.35 -2.07 9.13
C THR A 47 -5.86 -1.05 10.16
N ILE A 48 -6.09 0.20 9.75
CA ILE A 48 -6.63 1.25 10.61
C ILE A 48 -8.03 0.87 11.13
N VAL A 49 -8.88 0.31 10.27
CA VAL A 49 -10.23 -0.16 10.67
C VAL A 49 -10.14 -1.29 11.70
N GLN A 50 -9.25 -2.26 11.50
CA GLN A 50 -9.03 -3.35 12.46
C GLN A 50 -8.56 -2.83 13.81
N LEU A 51 -7.65 -1.86 13.80
CA LEU A 51 -7.13 -1.25 15.00
C LEU A 51 -8.19 -0.42 15.74
N THR A 52 -9.03 0.31 15.00
CA THR A 52 -10.18 1.04 15.56
C THR A 52 -11.21 0.08 16.16
N ALA A 53 -11.47 -1.05 15.50
CA ALA A 53 -12.35 -2.10 16.03
C ALA A 53 -11.78 -2.70 17.33
N TYR A 54 -10.47 -2.93 17.38
CA TYR A 54 -9.78 -3.38 18.59
C TYR A 54 -9.93 -2.36 19.73
N TYR A 55 -9.72 -1.06 19.46
CA TYR A 55 -9.91 0.01 20.44
C TYR A 55 -11.36 0.05 20.95
N THR A 56 -12.34 -0.15 20.08
CA THR A 56 -13.76 -0.14 20.46
C THR A 56 -14.10 -1.28 21.43
N ILE A 57 -13.46 -2.45 21.28
CA ILE A 57 -13.70 -3.62 22.13
C ILE A 57 -12.90 -3.56 23.43
N ASN A 58 -11.64 -3.12 23.37
CA ASN A 58 -10.71 -3.19 24.50
C ASN A 58 -10.55 -1.86 25.25
N GLY A 59 -11.08 -0.77 24.71
CA GLY A 59 -11.01 0.59 25.26
C GLY A 59 -9.63 1.27 25.20
N LYS A 60 -8.58 0.56 24.79
CA LYS A 60 -7.22 1.08 24.64
C LYS A 60 -6.43 0.31 23.59
N LEU A 61 -5.50 0.99 22.93
CA LEU A 61 -4.50 0.36 22.08
C LEU A 61 -3.25 -0.02 22.88
N PRO A 62 -2.54 -1.10 22.50
CA PRO A 62 -1.21 -1.36 23.05
C PRO A 62 -0.23 -0.31 22.53
N THR A 63 0.70 0.12 23.38
CA THR A 63 1.66 1.19 23.04
C THR A 63 2.88 0.64 22.31
N GLY A 64 3.44 1.44 21.41
CA GLY A 64 4.66 1.14 20.67
C GLY A 64 4.40 0.72 19.22
N ASP A 65 5.45 0.29 18.54
CA ASP A 65 5.38 -0.01 17.11
C ASP A 65 4.46 -1.20 16.84
N LEU A 66 3.58 -1.07 15.84
CA LEU A 66 2.64 -2.10 15.44
C LEU A 66 3.37 -3.40 15.04
N LYS A 67 4.52 -3.28 14.37
CA LYS A 67 5.37 -4.42 13.94
C LYS A 67 5.86 -5.28 15.11
N SER A 68 6.01 -4.67 16.29
CA SER A 68 6.59 -5.30 17.48
C SER A 68 5.53 -5.87 18.43
N GLN A 69 4.25 -5.75 18.09
CA GLN A 69 3.16 -6.19 18.95
C GLN A 69 3.05 -7.71 18.97
N SER A 70 3.06 -8.29 20.17
CA SER A 70 2.94 -9.74 20.37
C SER A 70 1.60 -10.32 19.89
N ASN A 71 0.54 -9.50 19.89
CA ASN A 71 -0.82 -9.88 19.50
C ASN A 71 -1.23 -9.31 18.13
N LEU A 72 -0.27 -9.12 17.22
CA LEU A 72 -0.51 -8.51 15.92
C LEU A 72 -1.59 -9.23 15.09
N GLU A 73 -1.76 -10.55 15.28
CA GLU A 73 -2.84 -11.36 14.68
C GLU A 73 -4.25 -10.86 15.02
N ASN A 74 -4.47 -10.46 16.27
CA ASN A 74 -5.77 -10.01 16.76
C ASN A 74 -5.94 -8.51 16.60
N LEU A 75 -4.83 -7.76 16.64
CA LEU A 75 -4.82 -6.31 16.57
C LEU A 75 -5.00 -5.80 15.13
N ALA A 76 -4.26 -6.40 14.20
CA ALA A 76 -4.27 -6.01 12.78
C ALA A 76 -3.91 -7.23 11.90
N PRO A 77 -4.83 -8.19 11.71
CA PRO A 77 -4.58 -9.38 10.90
C PRO A 77 -4.20 -9.06 9.45
N THR A 78 -4.70 -7.96 8.87
CA THR A 78 -4.28 -7.53 7.52
C THR A 78 -2.82 -7.10 7.52
N TYR A 79 -2.41 -6.29 8.50
CA TYR A 79 -1.03 -5.85 8.64
C TYR A 79 -0.08 -7.03 8.82
N LYS A 80 -0.44 -8.02 9.64
CA LYS A 80 0.35 -9.25 9.80
C LYS A 80 0.52 -9.98 8.47
N LYS A 81 -0.57 -10.21 7.73
CA LYS A 81 -0.50 -10.90 6.43
C LYS A 81 0.41 -10.18 5.45
N SER A 82 0.38 -8.85 5.43
CA SER A 82 1.26 -8.02 4.61
C SER A 82 2.72 -8.07 5.07
N LEU A 83 2.97 -8.17 6.38
CA LEU A 83 4.29 -8.39 6.94
C LEU A 83 4.85 -9.77 6.57
N ASP A 84 4.06 -10.83 6.71
CA ASP A 84 4.45 -12.22 6.38
C ASP A 84 4.76 -12.38 4.88
N LYS A 85 4.04 -11.64 4.02
CA LYS A 85 4.28 -11.59 2.58
C LYS A 85 5.41 -10.64 2.16
N ASN A 86 6.02 -9.92 3.12
CA ASN A 86 7.05 -8.91 2.86
C ASN A 86 6.62 -7.88 1.80
N GLU A 87 5.37 -7.41 1.89
CA GLU A 87 4.83 -6.42 0.95
C GLU A 87 5.58 -5.09 1.08
N ALA A 88 5.89 -4.46 -0.05
CA ALA A 88 6.71 -3.25 -0.11
C ALA A 88 6.18 -2.08 0.74
N TRP A 89 4.85 -1.92 0.82
CA TRP A 89 4.25 -0.82 1.58
C TRP A 89 4.53 -0.85 3.08
N ILE A 90 4.80 -2.04 3.65
CA ILE A 90 5.17 -2.20 5.06
C ILE A 90 6.52 -1.54 5.38
N LYS A 91 7.38 -1.35 4.37
CA LYS A 91 8.67 -0.67 4.50
C LYS A 91 8.52 0.84 4.36
N CYS A 92 7.52 1.31 3.62
CA CYS A 92 7.28 2.73 3.39
C CYS A 92 6.86 3.47 4.67
N LEU A 93 6.05 2.81 5.52
CA LEU A 93 5.40 3.43 6.67
C LEU A 93 5.71 2.69 7.97
N ASN A 94 5.93 3.44 9.04
CA ASN A 94 5.96 2.93 10.41
C ASN A 94 4.68 3.36 11.12
N ILE A 95 3.97 2.38 11.69
CA ILE A 95 2.75 2.62 12.44
C ILE A 95 3.09 2.46 13.91
N THR A 96 2.96 3.54 14.67
CA THR A 96 3.21 3.58 16.11
C THR A 96 1.90 3.83 16.82
N LEU A 97 1.67 3.05 17.86
CA LEU A 97 0.43 3.07 18.61
C LEU A 97 0.63 3.77 19.94
N THR A 98 -0.32 4.63 20.27
CA THR A 98 -0.51 5.20 21.62
C THR A 98 -1.90 4.76 22.12
N SER A 99 -2.15 4.83 23.43
CA SER A 99 -3.41 4.33 24.05
C SER A 99 -4.67 4.72 23.28
N ASP A 100 -4.71 5.94 22.75
CA ASP A 100 -5.87 6.56 22.10
C ASP A 100 -5.54 7.14 20.72
N SER A 101 -4.37 6.87 20.15
CA SER A 101 -4.02 7.37 18.82
C SER A 101 -3.17 6.39 18.01
N ILE A 102 -3.29 6.52 16.69
CA ILE A 102 -2.52 5.78 15.70
C ILE A 102 -1.68 6.82 14.94
N GLU A 103 -0.37 6.75 15.10
CA GLU A 103 0.59 7.61 14.42
C GLU A 103 1.18 6.85 13.23
N ILE A 104 1.15 7.49 12.05
CA ILE A 104 1.68 6.90 10.82
C ILE A 104 2.84 7.77 10.34
N ASN A 105 4.05 7.29 10.59
CA ASN A 105 5.27 7.96 10.22
C ASN A 105 5.83 7.46 8.89
N ASN A 106 6.44 8.38 8.16
CA ASN A 106 7.06 8.07 6.89
C ASN A 106 8.48 7.53 7.10
N ALA A 107 8.69 6.24 6.88
CA ALA A 107 9.93 5.55 7.25
C ALA A 107 10.94 5.49 6.10
N ASN A 108 10.49 5.45 4.84
CA ASN A 108 11.40 5.32 3.71
C ASN A 108 10.78 5.83 2.39
N ILE A 109 11.03 7.11 2.06
CA ILE A 109 10.44 7.77 0.87
C ILE A 109 11.31 7.65 -0.37
N GLN A 110 12.63 7.53 -0.19
CA GLN A 110 13.60 7.86 -1.23
C GLN A 110 13.95 6.67 -2.14
N ASP A 111 13.72 5.43 -1.70
CA ASP A 111 14.27 4.25 -2.38
C ASP A 111 13.27 3.50 -3.29
N GLU A 112 11.96 3.78 -3.20
CA GLU A 112 10.95 3.00 -3.93
C GLU A 112 9.86 3.88 -4.58
N PRO A 113 9.61 3.75 -5.91
CA PRO A 113 8.61 4.56 -6.63
C PRO A 113 7.19 4.34 -6.08
N LEU A 114 6.95 3.17 -5.48
CA LEU A 114 5.71 2.85 -4.77
C LEU A 114 5.49 3.77 -3.56
N CYS A 115 6.50 3.94 -2.69
CA CYS A 115 6.37 4.75 -1.47
C CYS A 115 6.10 6.22 -1.79
N ALA A 116 6.78 6.76 -2.80
CA ALA A 116 6.58 8.12 -3.28
C ALA A 116 5.16 8.35 -3.85
N THR A 117 4.55 7.32 -4.41
CA THR A 117 3.18 7.37 -4.96
C THR A 117 2.14 7.18 -3.85
N LEU A 118 2.39 6.26 -2.92
CA LEU A 118 1.52 5.96 -1.77
C LEU A 118 1.29 7.18 -0.89
N VAL A 119 2.35 7.93 -0.56
CA VAL A 119 2.26 9.12 0.31
C VAL A 119 1.54 10.29 -0.37
N LYS A 120 1.48 10.32 -1.70
CA LYS A 120 0.73 11.34 -2.45
C LYS A 120 -0.77 11.09 -2.47
N ILE A 121 -1.22 9.88 -2.10
CA ILE A 121 -2.66 9.58 -2.02
C ILE A 121 -3.26 10.45 -0.91
N PRO A 122 -4.30 11.24 -1.19
CA PRO A 122 -4.79 12.28 -0.28
C PRO A 122 -5.20 11.73 1.10
N ALA A 123 -5.85 10.57 1.14
CA ALA A 123 -6.22 9.91 2.39
C ALA A 123 -5.00 9.48 3.22
N VAL A 124 -3.97 8.95 2.57
CA VAL A 124 -2.74 8.52 3.25
C VAL A 124 -1.98 9.73 3.77
N LYS A 125 -1.90 10.80 2.96
CA LYS A 125 -1.33 12.08 3.38
C LYS A 125 -2.04 12.65 4.60
N GLU A 126 -3.36 12.60 4.63
CA GLU A 126 -4.16 13.08 5.75
C GLU A 126 -3.85 12.32 7.05
N TRP A 127 -3.69 11.00 7.00
CA TRP A 127 -3.34 10.17 8.16
C TRP A 127 -1.90 10.34 8.64
N ILE A 128 -0.99 10.75 7.76
CA ILE A 128 0.40 11.09 8.12
C ILE A 128 0.45 12.49 8.75
N ASP A 129 -0.28 13.45 8.17
CA ASP A 129 -0.26 14.83 8.63
C ASP A 129 -1.10 15.04 9.91
N ASN A 130 -2.15 14.22 10.11
CA ASN A 130 -3.04 14.25 11.27
C ASN A 130 -3.14 12.84 11.83
N ASP A 131 -2.50 12.63 12.99
CA ASP A 131 -2.63 11.37 13.73
C ASP A 131 -4.09 10.98 13.90
N ILE A 132 -4.35 9.68 13.85
CA ILE A 132 -5.71 9.16 13.99
C ILE A 132 -6.01 9.05 15.47
N THR A 133 -6.72 10.03 16.02
CA THR A 133 -7.17 9.99 17.42
C THR A 133 -8.47 9.21 17.56
N LEU A 134 -8.50 8.26 18.48
CA LEU A 134 -9.63 7.42 18.82
C LEU A 134 -10.17 7.88 20.17
N SER A 135 -11.00 8.94 20.18
CA SER A 135 -11.58 9.40 21.44
C SER A 135 -12.85 8.60 21.79
N SER A 136 -12.79 7.85 22.88
CA SER A 136 -13.93 7.12 23.49
C SER A 136 -15.04 8.03 24.06
N SER A 137 -14.86 9.36 24.04
CA SER A 137 -15.69 10.32 24.78
C SER A 137 -17.15 10.50 24.35
N GLY A 138 -17.71 9.66 23.48
CA GLY A 138 -19.02 9.94 22.86
C GLY A 138 -19.98 8.77 22.62
N ILE A 139 -19.67 7.53 23.00
CA ILE A 139 -20.54 6.38 22.64
C ILE A 139 -21.33 5.79 23.83
N PHE A 140 -20.99 6.18 25.06
CA PHE A 140 -21.79 5.84 26.25
C PHE A 140 -22.10 7.11 27.05
N LYS A 141 -23.17 7.80 26.67
CA LYS A 141 -23.90 8.68 27.58
C LYS A 141 -25.39 8.43 27.45
#